data_AF-B9BHQ6-F1
#
_entry.id   AF-B9BHQ6-F1
#
_cell.length_a   1.000
_cell.length_b   1.000
_cell.length_c   1.000
_cell.angle_alpha   90.00
_cell.angle_beta   90.00
_cell.angle_gamma   90.00
#
_symmetry.space_group_name_H-M   'P 1'
#
loop_
_entity.id
_entity.type
_entity.pdbx_description
1 polymer ?
#
loop_
_entity_poly.entity_id
_entity_poly.type
_entity_poly.pdbx_seq_one_letter_code
_entity_poly.pdbx_strand_id
1 'polypeptide(L)'
;MKIEILNCWTLKVIFECEADSMKVAVELACKQGVSLSDANLSGADLLPIKADFIEVISQAPREVPALIEALKAGRVDGSTYSGECACLVGTIANARGIDVDSAELGIPKDASRPVERFFMAIRKGDTPETNAASKLALEWAETWLDTQRKAFAS
;
A
#
# COMPACT_ATOMS: atom_id res chain seq x y z
N MET A 1 -21.86 -18.00 0.21
CA MET A 1 -21.06 -18.84 1.14
C MET A 1 -20.73 -17.97 2.33
N LYS A 2 -20.76 -18.54 3.55
CA LYS A 2 -20.42 -17.77 4.75
C LYS A 2 -18.94 -17.39 4.70
N ILE A 3 -18.65 -16.10 4.73
CA ILE A 3 -17.30 -15.55 4.81
C ILE A 3 -17.17 -14.76 6.11
N GLU A 4 -16.06 -15.01 6.82
CA GLU A 4 -15.72 -14.33 8.06
C GLU A 4 -14.41 -13.56 7.85
N ILE A 5 -14.44 -12.26 8.12
CA ILE A 5 -13.26 -11.40 8.21
C ILE A 5 -12.84 -11.39 9.67
N LEU A 6 -11.65 -11.92 9.94
CA LEU A 6 -11.14 -12.05 11.31
C LEU A 6 -10.21 -10.89 11.64
N ASN A 7 -10.03 -10.64 12.94
CA ASN A 7 -8.98 -9.78 13.45
C ASN A 7 -7.62 -10.48 13.34
N CYS A 8 -6.61 -9.78 12.82
CA CYS A 8 -5.28 -10.35 12.55
C CYS A 8 -4.49 -10.73 13.81
N TRP A 9 -4.84 -10.18 14.97
CA TRP A 9 -4.16 -10.45 16.24
C TRP A 9 -4.91 -11.43 17.13
N THR A 10 -6.24 -11.32 17.17
CA THR A 10 -7.09 -12.04 18.13
C THR A 10 -7.89 -13.18 17.51
N LEU A 11 -7.91 -13.28 16.18
CA LEU A 11 -8.73 -14.22 15.41
C LEU A 11 -10.24 -14.10 15.66
N LYS A 12 -10.69 -13.04 16.33
CA LYS A 12 -12.12 -12.74 16.52
C LYS A 12 -12.74 -12.27 15.21
N VAL A 13 -14.00 -12.62 14.97
CA VAL A 13 -14.75 -12.15 13.80
C VAL A 13 -14.97 -10.63 13.92
N ILE A 14 -14.48 -9.87 12.94
CA ILE A 14 -14.75 -8.44 12.75
C ILE A 14 -16.04 -8.27 11.95
N PHE A 15 -16.21 -9.09 10.92
CA PHE A 15 -17.37 -9.04 10.03
C PHE A 15 -17.70 -10.43 9.50
N GLU A 16 -18.98 -10.75 9.42
CA GLU A 16 -19.47 -11.98 8.79
C GLU A 16 -20.59 -11.66 7.81
N CYS A 17 -20.58 -12.30 6.64
CA CYS A 17 -21.66 -12.18 5.68
C CYS A 17 -21.76 -13.39 4.75
N GLU A 18 -22.90 -13.54 4.10
CA GLU A 18 -23.04 -14.39 2.93
C GLU A 18 -22.56 -13.62 1.69
N ALA A 19 -21.50 -14.12 1.06
CA ALA A 19 -20.94 -13.52 -0.15
C ALA A 19 -20.36 -14.59 -1.08
N ASP A 20 -20.15 -14.23 -2.33
CA ASP A 20 -19.57 -15.12 -3.36
C ASP A 20 -18.03 -15.07 -3.39
N SER A 21 -17.41 -14.10 -2.70
CA SER A 21 -15.96 -13.97 -2.60
C SER A 21 -15.54 -13.07 -1.45
N MET A 22 -14.27 -13.17 -1.02
CA MET A 22 -13.69 -12.28 0.00
C MET A 22 -13.77 -10.80 -0.40
N LYS A 23 -13.63 -10.50 -1.71
CA LYS A 23 -13.78 -9.14 -2.25
C LYS A 23 -15.18 -8.57 -1.97
N VAL A 24 -16.23 -9.34 -2.27
CA VAL A 24 -17.62 -8.92 -2.03
C VAL A 24 -17.88 -8.72 -0.54
N ALA A 25 -17.33 -9.60 0.32
CA ALA A 25 -17.44 -9.45 1.77
C ALA A 25 -16.79 -8.15 2.28
N VAL A 26 -15.59 -7.82 1.80
CA VAL A 26 -14.88 -6.58 2.16
C VAL A 26 -15.63 -5.33 1.67
N GLU A 27 -16.11 -5.34 0.43
CA GLU A 27 -16.90 -4.22 -0.11
C GLU A 27 -18.18 -3.98 0.69
N LEU A 28 -18.85 -5.06 1.12
CA LEU A 28 -20.05 -4.98 1.95
C LEU A 28 -19.74 -4.43 3.35
N ALA A 29 -18.66 -4.91 3.99
CA ALA A 29 -18.20 -4.40 5.28
C ALA A 29 -17.93 -2.89 5.23
N CYS A 30 -17.21 -2.43 4.19
CA CYS A 30 -16.94 -1.01 3.96
C CYS A 30 -18.24 -0.20 3.77
N LYS A 31 -19.20 -0.70 2.97
CA LYS A 31 -20.50 -0.05 2.77
C LYS A 31 -21.31 0.06 4.07
N GLN A 32 -21.14 -0.87 4.99
CA GLN A 32 -21.78 -0.86 6.30
C GLN A 32 -21.02 -0.04 7.35
N GLY A 33 -19.88 0.57 6.98
CA GLY A 33 -19.05 1.37 7.89
C GLY A 33 -18.28 0.54 8.91
N VAL A 34 -18.08 -0.76 8.64
CA VAL A 34 -17.30 -1.64 9.52
C VAL A 34 -15.82 -1.30 9.41
N SER A 35 -15.15 -1.09 10.53
CA SER A 35 -13.70 -0.86 10.55
C SER A 35 -12.95 -2.16 10.27
N LEU A 36 -12.16 -2.16 9.20
CA LEU A 36 -11.31 -3.28 8.79
C LEU A 36 -9.81 -3.04 9.09
N SER A 37 -9.48 -2.05 9.93
CA SER A 37 -8.09 -1.66 10.21
C SER A 37 -7.23 -2.80 10.75
N ASP A 38 -7.83 -3.72 11.51
CA ASP A 38 -7.16 -4.91 12.05
C ASP A 38 -7.61 -6.19 11.34
N ALA A 39 -8.17 -6.11 10.14
CA ALA A 39 -8.67 -7.28 9.44
C ALA A 39 -7.54 -8.14 8.87
N ASN A 40 -7.64 -9.45 9.09
CA ASN A 40 -6.85 -10.45 8.39
C ASN A 40 -7.41 -10.63 6.97
N LEU A 41 -6.82 -9.89 6.03
CA LEU A 41 -7.17 -9.93 4.61
C LEU A 41 -6.13 -10.73 3.80
N SER A 42 -5.45 -11.70 4.40
CA SER A 42 -4.38 -12.49 3.74
C SER A 42 -4.85 -13.25 2.49
N GLY A 43 -6.17 -13.48 2.35
CA GLY A 43 -6.78 -14.10 1.17
C GLY A 43 -7.55 -13.13 0.26
N ALA A 44 -7.46 -11.81 0.49
CA ALA A 44 -8.10 -10.83 -0.36
C ALA A 44 -7.37 -10.73 -1.71
N ASP A 45 -8.14 -10.52 -2.78
CA ASP A 45 -7.57 -10.21 -4.10
C ASP A 45 -7.03 -8.77 -4.09
N LEU A 46 -5.71 -8.65 -3.93
CA LEU A 46 -4.99 -7.38 -3.95
C LEU A 46 -4.43 -7.05 -5.35
N LEU A 47 -4.74 -7.84 -6.39
CA LEU A 47 -4.19 -7.63 -7.73
C LEU A 47 -4.46 -6.22 -8.28
N PRO A 48 -5.67 -5.63 -8.15
CA PRO A 48 -5.91 -4.27 -8.63
C PRO A 48 -5.07 -3.23 -7.91
N ILE A 49 -4.88 -3.37 -6.59
CA ILE A 49 -4.07 -2.45 -5.78
C ILE A 49 -2.60 -2.60 -6.14
N LYS A 50 -2.12 -3.84 -6.31
CA LYS A 50 -0.75 -4.13 -6.74
C LYS A 50 -0.46 -3.58 -8.14
N ALA A 51 -1.41 -3.69 -9.07
CA ALA A 51 -1.26 -3.14 -10.41
C ALA A 51 -1.14 -1.60 -10.37
N ASP A 52 -2.01 -0.93 -9.60
CA ASP A 52 -1.96 0.52 -9.37
C ASP A 52 -0.64 0.94 -8.70
N PHE A 53 -0.17 0.17 -7.71
CA PHE A 53 1.14 0.39 -7.08
C PHE A 53 2.29 0.31 -8.09
N ILE A 54 2.30 -0.74 -8.93
CA ILE A 54 3.31 -0.93 -9.98
C ILE A 54 3.29 0.23 -10.97
N GLU A 55 2.10 0.71 -11.37
CA GLU A 55 1.94 1.85 -12.26
C GLU A 55 2.59 3.12 -11.70
N VAL A 56 2.40 3.40 -10.40
CA VAL A 56 3.02 4.56 -9.74
C VAL A 56 4.54 4.43 -9.69
N ILE A 57 5.07 3.32 -9.18
CA ILE A 57 6.52 3.18 -9.04
C ILE A 57 7.25 3.09 -10.38
N SER A 58 6.56 2.65 -11.44
CA SER A 58 7.12 2.61 -12.80
C SER A 58 7.33 4.00 -13.40
N GLN A 59 6.65 5.03 -12.89
CA GLN A 59 6.86 6.43 -13.28
C GLN A 59 8.10 7.04 -12.60
N ALA A 60 8.56 6.45 -11.48
CA ALA A 60 9.73 6.89 -10.72
C ALA A 60 10.68 5.71 -10.40
N PRO A 61 11.22 5.05 -11.44
CA PRO A 61 11.99 3.82 -11.29
C PRO A 61 13.28 4.01 -10.47
N ARG A 62 13.87 5.21 -10.52
CA ARG A 62 15.13 5.53 -9.83
C ARG A 62 14.94 5.72 -8.33
N GLU A 63 13.74 6.07 -7.91
CA GLU A 63 13.38 6.35 -6.53
C GLU A 63 12.89 5.10 -5.77
N VAL A 64 12.62 3.98 -6.48
CA VAL A 64 12.16 2.73 -5.86
C VAL A 64 13.10 2.19 -4.77
N PRO A 65 14.44 2.22 -4.92
CA PRO A 65 15.33 1.84 -3.82
C PRO A 65 15.14 2.70 -2.57
N ALA A 66 14.93 4.00 -2.72
CA ALA A 66 14.69 4.90 -1.58
C ALA A 66 13.33 4.63 -0.91
N LEU A 67 12.30 4.28 -1.69
CA LEU A 67 11.01 3.83 -1.17
C LEU A 67 11.15 2.55 -0.33
N ILE A 68 11.92 1.57 -0.82
CA ILE A 68 12.19 0.32 -0.08
C ILE A 68 12.85 0.62 1.28
N GLU A 69 13.86 1.48 1.29
CA GLU A 69 14.53 1.88 2.54
C GLU A 69 13.61 2.68 3.47
N ALA A 70 12.72 3.50 2.93
CA ALA A 70 11.73 4.22 3.73
C ALA A 70 10.73 3.27 4.38
N LEU A 71 10.25 2.23 3.66
CA LEU A 71 9.38 1.20 4.21
C LEU A 71 10.06 0.42 5.33
N LYS A 72 11.30 -0.04 5.11
CA LYS A 72 12.10 -0.76 6.13
C LYS A 72 12.37 0.07 7.38
N ALA A 73 12.59 1.37 7.20
CA ALA A 73 12.86 2.30 8.30
C ALA A 73 11.60 2.87 8.97
N GLY A 74 10.40 2.50 8.53
CA GLY A 74 9.14 3.06 9.01
C GLY A 74 8.97 4.57 8.79
N ARG A 75 9.52 5.08 7.69
CA ARG A 75 9.47 6.50 7.30
C ARG A 75 8.38 6.82 6.27
N VAL A 76 7.32 6.00 6.22
CA VAL A 76 6.16 6.19 5.34
C VAL A 76 4.94 6.52 6.19
N ASP A 77 4.13 7.48 5.74
CA ASP A 77 2.85 7.83 6.36
C ASP A 77 1.81 8.11 5.27
N GLY A 78 0.91 7.16 5.01
CA GLY A 78 -0.11 7.32 3.98
C GLY A 78 -1.24 8.28 4.32
N SER A 79 -1.22 8.94 5.48
CA SER A 79 -2.21 10.00 5.81
C SER A 79 -1.84 11.38 5.27
N THR A 80 -0.60 11.57 4.79
CA THR A 80 -0.11 12.86 4.32
C THR A 80 0.71 12.74 3.05
N TYR A 81 0.61 13.73 2.16
CA TYR A 81 1.42 13.82 0.93
C TYR A 81 2.78 14.47 1.16
N SER A 82 2.97 15.16 2.28
CA SER A 82 4.18 15.93 2.58
C SER A 82 4.62 15.77 4.03
N GLY A 83 5.88 16.13 4.30
CA GLY A 83 6.54 15.96 5.60
C GLY A 83 7.71 14.99 5.54
N GLU A 84 8.36 14.78 6.69
CA GLU A 84 9.51 13.85 6.83
C GLU A 84 9.12 12.41 6.47
N CYS A 85 7.92 12.00 6.85
CA CYS A 85 7.28 10.75 6.43
C CYS A 85 6.02 11.13 5.64
N ALA A 86 5.81 10.50 4.50
CA ALA A 86 4.71 10.82 3.61
C ALA A 86 4.19 9.55 2.92
N CYS A 87 3.12 9.68 2.14
CA CYS A 87 2.52 8.58 1.40
C CYS A 87 3.47 8.07 0.31
N LEU A 88 2.98 7.19 -0.56
CA LEU A 88 3.76 6.67 -1.68
C LEU A 88 4.36 7.79 -2.54
N VAL A 89 3.50 8.70 -3.04
CA VAL A 89 3.91 9.79 -3.93
C VAL A 89 4.79 10.80 -3.20
N GLY A 90 4.46 11.14 -1.95
CA GLY A 90 5.29 12.02 -1.12
C GLY A 90 6.67 11.44 -0.81
N THR A 91 6.76 10.14 -0.58
CA THR A 91 8.04 9.44 -0.36
C THR A 91 8.91 9.49 -1.61
N ILE A 92 8.31 9.32 -2.80
CA ILE A 92 9.02 9.47 -4.09
C ILE A 92 9.51 10.91 -4.28
N ALA A 93 8.67 11.91 -3.98
CA ALA A 93 9.05 13.32 -4.07
C ALA A 93 10.22 13.65 -3.14
N ASN A 94 10.17 13.18 -1.89
CA ASN A 94 11.24 13.32 -0.91
C ASN A 94 12.55 12.65 -1.38
N ALA A 95 12.46 11.45 -1.98
CA ALA A 95 13.63 10.75 -2.52
C ALA A 95 14.30 11.52 -3.67
N ARG A 96 13.51 12.24 -4.47
CA ARG A 96 13.99 13.11 -5.54
C ARG A 96 14.41 14.50 -5.04
N GLY A 97 14.09 14.86 -3.79
CA GLY A 97 14.41 16.15 -3.18
C GLY A 97 13.59 17.31 -3.74
N ILE A 98 12.37 17.02 -4.22
CA ILE A 98 11.46 18.02 -4.79
C ILE A 98 10.16 18.07 -4.00
N ASP A 99 9.44 19.18 -4.14
CA ASP A 99 8.11 19.33 -3.56
C ASP A 99 7.10 18.38 -4.25
N VAL A 100 6.17 17.82 -3.48
CA VAL A 100 5.17 16.87 -3.98
C VAL A 100 4.17 17.51 -4.96
N ASP A 101 3.99 18.84 -4.89
CA ASP A 101 3.19 19.63 -5.82
C ASP A 101 3.99 20.14 -7.03
N SER A 102 5.28 19.79 -7.13
CA SER A 102 6.12 20.17 -8.28
C SER A 102 5.66 19.47 -9.55
N ALA A 103 5.54 20.23 -10.63
CA ALA A 103 5.30 19.70 -11.98
C ALA A 103 6.41 18.74 -12.44
N GLU A 104 7.62 18.85 -11.88
CA GLU A 104 8.76 17.97 -12.17
C GLU A 104 8.60 16.56 -11.60
N LEU A 105 7.68 16.35 -10.65
CA LEU A 105 7.41 15.03 -10.10
C LEU A 105 6.78 14.12 -11.16
N GLY A 106 5.88 14.68 -11.97
CA GLY A 106 5.20 13.96 -13.05
C GLY A 106 4.20 12.90 -12.60
N ILE A 107 3.98 12.74 -11.28
CA ILE A 107 3.04 11.77 -10.70
C ILE A 107 1.88 12.55 -10.08
N PRO A 108 0.64 12.41 -10.60
CA PRO A 108 -0.50 13.12 -10.05
C PRO A 108 -0.90 12.55 -8.69
N LYS A 109 -1.24 13.44 -7.76
CA LYS A 109 -1.90 13.07 -6.49
C LYS A 109 -3.35 12.71 -6.76
N ASP A 110 -3.74 11.50 -6.37
CA ASP A 110 -5.14 11.08 -6.40
C ASP A 110 -5.45 10.28 -5.14
N ALA A 111 -6.05 10.93 -4.15
CA ALA A 111 -6.38 10.29 -2.90
C ALA A 111 -7.39 9.14 -3.06
N SER A 112 -8.18 9.13 -4.14
CA SER A 112 -9.18 8.09 -4.38
C SER A 112 -8.59 6.82 -4.99
N ARG A 113 -7.37 6.88 -5.54
CA ARG A 113 -6.76 5.73 -6.21
C ARG A 113 -6.50 4.57 -5.25
N PRO A 114 -6.58 3.31 -5.73
CA PRO A 114 -6.48 2.13 -4.87
C PRO A 114 -5.23 2.08 -4.00
N VAL A 115 -4.06 2.43 -4.54
CA VAL A 115 -2.79 2.37 -3.78
C VAL A 115 -2.72 3.43 -2.69
N GLU A 116 -3.23 4.64 -2.90
CA GLU A 116 -3.24 5.68 -1.86
C GLU A 116 -4.17 5.30 -0.71
N ARG A 117 -5.34 4.73 -1.02
CA ARG A 117 -6.26 4.15 -0.03
C ARG A 117 -5.60 3.00 0.74
N PHE A 118 -4.81 2.16 0.08
CA PHE A 118 -4.04 1.11 0.73
C PHE A 118 -2.94 1.67 1.65
N PHE A 119 -2.19 2.68 1.19
CA PHE A 119 -1.14 3.33 1.98
C PHE A 119 -1.70 4.04 3.23
N MET A 120 -2.99 4.41 3.27
CA MET A 120 -3.62 4.92 4.48
C MET A 120 -3.55 3.96 5.68
N ALA A 121 -3.31 2.67 5.46
CA ALA A 121 -3.08 1.68 6.53
C ALA A 121 -1.66 1.72 7.11
N ILE A 122 -0.75 2.53 6.55
CA ILE A 122 0.64 2.68 7.01
C ILE A 122 0.79 4.04 7.69
N ARG A 123 1.32 4.04 8.91
CA ARG A 123 1.61 5.24 9.70
C ARG A 123 3.11 5.37 9.94
N LYS A 124 3.55 6.59 10.27
CA LYS A 124 4.93 6.84 10.71
C LYS A 124 5.31 5.87 11.84
N GLY A 125 6.43 5.17 11.67
CA GLY A 125 6.95 4.17 12.60
C GLY A 125 6.54 2.73 12.29
N ASP A 126 5.58 2.50 11.38
CA ASP A 126 5.21 1.15 10.96
C ASP A 126 6.30 0.52 10.08
N THR A 127 6.66 -0.72 10.40
CA THR A 127 7.67 -1.50 9.68
C THR A 127 7.04 -2.76 9.06
N PRO A 128 7.69 -3.44 8.10
CA PRO A 128 7.23 -4.74 7.58
C PRO A 128 7.01 -5.79 8.68
N GLU A 129 7.71 -5.68 9.79
CA GLU A 129 7.60 -6.58 10.95
C GLU A 129 6.34 -6.29 11.78
N THR A 130 5.87 -5.04 11.80
CA THR A 130 4.75 -4.59 12.65
C THR A 130 3.47 -4.29 11.88
N ASN A 131 3.53 -4.10 10.56
CA ASN A 131 2.41 -3.71 9.72
C ASN A 131 2.36 -4.53 8.41
N ALA A 132 1.25 -5.24 8.21
CA ALA A 132 1.05 -6.12 7.06
C ALA A 132 0.98 -5.36 5.72
N ALA A 133 0.43 -4.14 5.69
CA ALA A 133 0.39 -3.32 4.49
C ALA A 133 1.80 -2.85 4.09
N SER A 134 2.62 -2.44 5.06
CA SER A 134 4.03 -2.12 4.85
C SER A 134 4.80 -3.31 4.29
N LYS A 135 4.58 -4.51 4.85
CA LYS A 135 5.20 -5.75 4.38
C LYS A 135 4.86 -6.06 2.92
N LEU A 136 3.59 -5.99 2.56
CA LEU A 136 3.13 -6.23 1.19
C LEU A 136 3.70 -5.20 0.21
N ALA A 137 3.69 -3.91 0.58
CA ALA A 137 4.28 -2.85 -0.24
C ALA A 137 5.78 -3.10 -0.49
N LEU A 138 6.51 -3.54 0.55
CA LEU A 138 7.92 -3.89 0.43
C LEU A 138 8.13 -5.07 -0.53
N GLU A 139 7.39 -6.17 -0.35
CA GLU A 139 7.48 -7.35 -1.22
C GLU A 139 7.21 -6.99 -2.68
N TRP A 140 6.22 -6.13 -2.96
CA TRP A 140 5.91 -5.68 -4.31
C TRP A 140 7.03 -4.81 -4.90
N ALA A 141 7.57 -3.87 -4.13
CA ALA A 141 8.66 -2.99 -4.56
C ALA A 141 9.94 -3.79 -4.88
N GLU A 142 10.33 -4.72 -4.00
CA GLU A 142 11.51 -5.57 -4.19
C GLU A 142 11.35 -6.50 -5.39
N THR A 143 10.18 -7.12 -5.55
CA THR A 143 9.88 -7.98 -6.71
C THR A 143 9.96 -7.20 -8.02
N TRP A 144 9.38 -6.00 -8.07
CA TRP A 144 9.43 -5.15 -9.24
C TRP A 144 10.88 -4.74 -9.56
N LEU A 145 11.66 -4.33 -8.56
CA LEU A 145 13.04 -3.90 -8.74
C LEU A 145 13.94 -5.04 -9.23
N ASP A 146 13.79 -6.24 -8.67
CA ASP A 146 14.50 -7.45 -9.13
C ASP A 146 14.14 -7.78 -10.58
N THR A 147 12.86 -7.67 -10.95
CA THR A 147 12.39 -7.89 -12.33
C THR A 147 13.03 -6.88 -13.29
N GLN A 148 13.07 -5.59 -12.94
CA GLN A 148 13.74 -4.58 -13.77
C GLN A 148 15.22 -4.88 -13.93
N ARG A 149 15.93 -5.19 -12.83
CA ARG A 149 17.37 -5.51 -12.87
C ARG A 149 17.66 -6.68 -13.81
N LYS A 150 16.83 -7.72 -13.78
CA LYS A 150 16.97 -8.88 -14.69
C LYS A 150 16.73 -8.50 -16.14
N ALA A 151 15.73 -7.66 -16.42
CA ALA A 151 15.41 -7.22 -17.78
C ALA A 151 16.51 -6.33 -18.41
N PHE A 152 17.26 -5.57 -17.61
CA PHE A 152 18.37 -4.72 -18.09
C PHE A 152 19.76 -5.38 -18.01
N ALA A 153 19.86 -6.58 -17.40
CA ALA A 153 21.09 -7.37 -17.35
C ALA A 153 21.20 -8.39 -18.50
N SER A 154 20.13 -8.55 -19.29
CA SER A 154 20.04 -9.38 -20.50
C SER A 154 20.16 -8.55 -21.77
#